data_AF-A0A6I7NXY7-F1
#
_entry.id   AF-A0A6I7NXY7-F1
#
_cell.length_a   1.000
_cell.length_b   1.000
_cell.length_c   1.000
_cell.angle_alpha   90.00
_cell.angle_beta   90.00
_cell.angle_gamma   90.00
#
_symmetry.space_group_name_H-M   'P 1'
#
loop_
_entity.id
_entity.type
_entity.pdbx_description
1 polymer ?
#
loop_
_entity_poly.entity_id
_entity_poly.type
_entity_poly.pdbx_seq_one_letter_code
_entity_poly.pdbx_strand_id
1 'polypeptide(L)'
;MIFKKWHVFVLLYLSMMGLSWFVQIFFPVADKPLAGVETVMITHDEFQVPVEYIHYQHEDDGTVIVIIPDINFGPESLIPFAAYINRELQKNVLIPFFPESTVRGDRISYSINSRAGYIQQVLDTLSIRKVDLIGHGYGGLVAIALASGHSENATLIQSLTLLSSLGVVELQFLGNHTFNRTIYSFLYPVSWLFKWGLPHMGYYHIQPIQQPYIRSILQMDQREVREQLKSINQPVLILHPLNDKQVSLSVAEENHRLLPQSYLMTHEASENTIYYDPEKWINHLQWFLEGVENNDVAIRENAHVLRIELSKDDFDAAEMRSIGGKTLLIMVLILALFTLVSEDIACISGGLIVASGVLPFWFAMFGCFVGIVIVNIGVYVLGREVGNPILYKKPIKWMIKPGDMEKIKNMFEMRGMEIIFVTRFIPGTRFPAYLAAGILKTNFLHFLAYFLVSLVVWIPLMIGVAALIGQPMLHYIEVYQDYAIWLLLIIAVLIYLIIRLFIPLTTVTGRRKLVVKWGRFREKYFGASFDSYP
;
A
#
# COMPACT_ATOMS: atom_id res chain seq x y z
N MET A 1 -31.83 -19.26 -14.62
CA MET A 1 -31.52 -19.16 -16.07
C MET A 1 -30.05 -18.80 -16.38
N ILE A 2 -29.36 -18.04 -15.52
CA ILE A 2 -27.97 -17.55 -15.73
C ILE A 2 -26.90 -18.66 -15.90
N PHE A 3 -27.08 -19.84 -15.27
CA PHE A 3 -26.08 -20.92 -15.33
C PHE A 3 -26.06 -21.74 -16.65
N LYS A 4 -27.07 -21.64 -17.53
CA LYS A 4 -27.14 -22.50 -18.74
C LYS A 4 -26.28 -22.01 -19.92
N LYS A 5 -25.76 -20.79 -19.89
CA LYS A 5 -25.01 -20.16 -21.00
C LYS A 5 -23.55 -19.83 -20.66
N TRP A 6 -22.97 -20.41 -19.61
CA TRP A 6 -21.60 -20.07 -19.17
C TRP A 6 -20.54 -20.26 -20.27
N HIS A 7 -20.70 -21.25 -21.15
CA HIS A 7 -19.82 -21.45 -22.31
C HIS A 7 -19.82 -20.26 -23.29
N VAL A 8 -20.94 -19.56 -23.46
CA VAL A 8 -21.02 -18.35 -24.31
C VAL A 8 -20.21 -17.21 -23.70
N PHE A 9 -20.29 -17.04 -22.38
CA PHE A 9 -19.49 -16.02 -21.68
C PHE A 9 -17.99 -16.34 -21.74
N VAL A 10 -17.61 -17.60 -21.61
CA VAL A 10 -16.21 -18.03 -21.75
C VAL A 10 -15.69 -17.78 -23.16
N LEU A 11 -16.46 -18.14 -24.20
CA LEU A 11 -16.08 -17.87 -25.59
C LEU A 11 -15.95 -16.37 -25.86
N LEU A 12 -16.91 -15.56 -25.42
CA LEU A 12 -16.85 -14.10 -25.56
C LEU A 12 -15.62 -13.51 -24.87
N TYR A 13 -15.34 -13.93 -23.64
CA TYR A 13 -14.15 -13.50 -22.89
C TYR A 13 -12.85 -13.87 -23.62
N LEU A 14 -12.72 -15.11 -24.10
CA LEU A 14 -11.53 -15.55 -24.84
C LEU A 14 -11.38 -14.79 -26.17
N SER A 15 -12.47 -14.51 -26.88
CA SER A 15 -12.45 -13.67 -28.08
C SER A 15 -12.00 -12.24 -27.77
N MET A 16 -12.50 -11.64 -26.68
CA MET A 16 -12.06 -10.31 -26.24
C MET A 16 -10.59 -10.30 -25.82
N MET A 17 -10.11 -11.35 -25.15
CA MET A 17 -8.68 -11.50 -24.81
C MET A 17 -7.81 -11.59 -26.07
N GLY A 18 -8.23 -12.40 -27.06
CA GLY A 18 -7.55 -12.51 -28.34
C GLY A 18 -7.51 -11.17 -29.09
N LEU A 19 -8.63 -10.44 -29.11
CA LEU A 19 -8.69 -9.10 -29.69
C LEU A 19 -7.79 -8.10 -28.94
N SER A 20 -7.77 -8.16 -27.61
CA SER A 20 -6.89 -7.32 -26.78
C SER A 20 -5.41 -7.54 -27.11
N TRP A 21 -4.99 -8.80 -27.28
CA TRP A 21 -3.63 -9.13 -27.70
C TRP A 21 -3.33 -8.70 -29.13
N PHE A 22 -4.28 -8.90 -30.05
CA PHE A 22 -4.16 -8.41 -31.42
C PHE A 22 -3.94 -6.88 -31.44
N VAL A 23 -4.74 -6.12 -30.69
CA VAL A 23 -4.58 -4.66 -30.59
C VAL A 23 -3.19 -4.30 -30.05
N GLN A 24 -2.70 -4.98 -29.01
CA GLN A 24 -1.37 -4.70 -28.45
C GLN A 24 -0.22 -4.98 -29.42
N ILE A 25 -0.34 -6.02 -30.24
CA ILE A 25 0.70 -6.42 -31.20
C ILE A 25 0.72 -5.47 -32.42
N PHE A 26 -0.46 -5.14 -32.95
CA PHE A 26 -0.59 -4.38 -34.20
C PHE A 26 -0.72 -2.86 -34.00
N PHE A 27 -1.17 -2.44 -32.81
CA PHE A 27 -1.29 -1.04 -32.40
C PHE A 27 -0.62 -0.84 -31.04
N PRO A 28 0.69 -1.12 -30.92
CA PRO A 28 1.41 -0.88 -29.68
C PRO A 28 1.26 0.60 -29.29
N VAL A 29 1.11 0.86 -27.98
CA VAL A 29 1.25 2.21 -27.44
C VAL A 29 2.69 2.61 -27.73
N ALA A 30 2.89 3.45 -28.75
CA ALA A 30 4.22 3.85 -29.17
C ALA A 30 4.81 4.79 -28.10
N ASP A 31 5.94 4.40 -27.52
CA ASP A 31 6.83 5.34 -26.87
C ASP A 31 7.29 6.31 -27.96
N LYS A 32 6.79 7.54 -27.93
CA LYS A 32 7.32 8.57 -28.82
C LYS A 32 8.76 8.80 -28.38
N PRO A 33 9.77 8.63 -29.27
CA PRO A 33 11.13 8.97 -28.92
C PRO A 33 11.16 10.44 -28.52
N LEU A 34 11.54 10.70 -27.27
CA LEU A 34 11.68 12.04 -26.75
C LEU A 34 12.91 12.66 -27.41
N ALA A 35 12.73 13.84 -28.00
CA ALA A 35 13.84 14.56 -28.61
C ALA A 35 14.81 15.03 -27.52
N GLY A 36 16.12 14.89 -27.76
CA GLY A 36 17.16 15.34 -26.83
C GLY A 36 17.46 14.38 -25.67
N VAL A 37 17.01 13.12 -25.75
CA VAL A 37 17.42 12.08 -24.81
C VAL A 37 18.81 11.57 -25.17
N GLU A 38 19.71 11.63 -24.20
CA GLU A 38 21.04 11.04 -24.24
C GLU A 38 21.07 9.82 -23.32
N THR A 39 22.07 8.94 -23.50
CA THR A 39 22.23 7.74 -22.69
C THR A 39 23.65 7.62 -22.20
N VAL A 40 23.80 7.37 -20.90
CA VAL A 40 25.09 7.07 -20.27
C VAL A 40 25.04 5.67 -19.68
N MET A 41 26.17 4.95 -19.76
CA MET A 41 26.31 3.63 -19.15
C MET A 41 26.87 3.81 -17.73
N ILE A 42 26.13 3.34 -16.73
CA ILE A 42 26.59 3.31 -15.34
C ILE A 42 26.85 1.86 -14.90
N THR A 43 27.59 1.69 -13.81
CA THR A 43 27.90 0.36 -13.27
C THR A 43 27.09 0.08 -12.01
N HIS A 44 26.28 -0.98 -12.02
CA HIS A 44 25.51 -1.43 -10.87
C HIS A 44 25.69 -2.93 -10.66
N ASP A 45 26.19 -3.34 -9.49
CA ASP A 45 26.44 -4.74 -9.13
C ASP A 45 27.19 -5.51 -10.24
N GLU A 46 28.26 -4.91 -10.78
CA GLU A 46 29.08 -5.43 -11.89
C GLU A 46 28.40 -5.43 -13.29
N PHE A 47 27.15 -4.97 -13.39
CA PHE A 47 26.43 -4.83 -14.66
C PHE A 47 26.45 -3.40 -15.20
N GLN A 48 26.52 -3.27 -16.52
CA GLN A 48 26.35 -2.00 -17.21
C GLN A 48 24.85 -1.72 -17.40
N VAL A 49 24.36 -0.63 -16.81
CA VAL A 49 22.97 -0.19 -16.89
C VAL A 49 22.91 1.10 -17.72
N PRO A 50 22.15 1.14 -18.83
CA PRO A 50 21.90 2.37 -19.54
C PRO A 50 20.96 3.25 -18.72
N VAL A 51 21.38 4.49 -18.46
CA VAL A 51 20.55 5.53 -17.86
C VAL A 51 20.36 6.61 -18.90
N GLU A 52 19.10 6.87 -19.22
CA GLU A 52 18.71 7.95 -20.11
C GLU A 52 18.64 9.27 -19.33
N TYR A 53 18.91 10.39 -20.00
CA TYR A 53 18.75 11.71 -19.42
C TYR A 53 18.47 12.76 -20.50
N ILE A 54 17.88 13.88 -20.11
CA ILE A 54 17.80 15.10 -20.92
C ILE A 54 18.71 16.14 -20.28
N HIS A 55 19.54 16.80 -21.09
CA HIS A 55 20.42 17.87 -20.63
C HIS A 55 20.21 19.13 -21.47
N TYR A 56 19.58 20.15 -20.86
CA TYR A 56 19.50 21.49 -21.44
C TYR A 56 20.74 22.27 -21.03
N GLN A 57 21.65 22.47 -21.98
CA GLN A 57 22.87 23.24 -21.78
C GLN A 57 22.63 24.73 -22.05
N HIS A 58 23.27 25.58 -21.27
CA HIS A 58 23.40 27.01 -21.49
C HIS A 58 24.89 27.39 -21.48
N GLU A 59 25.24 28.58 -21.99
CA GLU A 59 26.66 28.98 -22.18
C GLU A 59 27.45 29.12 -20.87
N ASP A 60 26.78 29.16 -19.72
CA ASP A 60 27.40 29.23 -18.41
C ASP A 60 27.86 27.84 -17.93
N ASP A 61 29.17 27.68 -17.64
CA ASP A 61 29.80 26.43 -17.13
C ASP A 61 29.61 26.26 -15.61
N GLY A 62 28.48 26.77 -15.12
CA GLY A 62 28.15 26.90 -13.71
C GLY A 62 27.48 25.65 -13.11
N THR A 63 26.68 25.90 -12.08
CA THR A 63 25.92 24.87 -11.36
C THR A 63 24.83 24.27 -12.24
N VAL A 64 24.65 22.95 -12.18
CA VAL A 64 23.61 22.23 -12.93
C VAL A 64 22.41 21.97 -12.03
N ILE A 65 21.22 22.35 -12.49
CA ILE A 65 19.97 22.01 -11.81
C ILE A 65 19.57 20.59 -12.20
N VAL A 66 19.51 19.68 -11.23
CA VAL A 66 19.10 18.29 -11.47
C VAL A 66 17.67 18.10 -10.97
N ILE A 67 16.75 17.88 -11.91
CA ILE A 67 15.32 17.68 -11.62
C ILE A 67 15.01 16.18 -11.58
N ILE A 68 14.71 15.68 -10.39
CA ILE A 68 14.43 14.27 -10.14
C ILE A 68 12.92 14.02 -10.21
N PRO A 69 12.44 13.21 -11.17
CA PRO A 69 11.01 13.02 -11.42
C PRO A 69 10.31 12.17 -10.37
N ASP A 70 8.98 12.27 -10.35
CA ASP A 70 8.11 11.38 -9.59
C ASP A 70 8.01 10.01 -10.27
N ILE A 71 7.48 9.01 -9.57
CA ILE A 71 7.17 7.68 -10.13
C ILE A 71 5.77 7.58 -10.72
N ASN A 72 4.84 8.49 -10.35
CA ASN A 72 3.49 8.50 -10.93
C ASN A 72 3.48 9.13 -12.33
N PHE A 73 4.28 10.17 -12.51
CA PHE A 73 4.45 10.87 -13.78
C PHE A 73 5.91 10.78 -14.18
N GLY A 74 6.16 10.17 -15.33
CA GLY A 74 7.50 10.01 -15.85
C GLY A 74 8.20 11.36 -16.09
N PRO A 75 9.50 11.33 -16.38
CA PRO A 75 10.32 12.53 -16.65
C PRO A 75 9.75 13.43 -17.75
N GLU A 76 8.92 12.89 -18.66
CA GLU A 76 8.25 13.64 -19.72
C GLU A 76 7.37 14.76 -19.19
N SER A 77 6.77 14.54 -18.02
CA SER A 77 5.90 15.53 -17.38
C SER A 77 6.65 16.79 -16.95
N LEU A 78 7.96 16.68 -16.68
CA LEU A 78 8.81 17.78 -16.22
C LEU A 78 9.58 18.47 -17.34
N ILE A 79 9.51 17.97 -18.57
CA ILE A 79 10.16 18.60 -19.73
C ILE A 79 9.72 20.06 -19.91
N PRO A 80 8.42 20.43 -19.86
CA PRO A 80 8.00 21.82 -19.97
C PRO A 80 8.57 22.71 -18.85
N PHE A 81 8.62 22.19 -17.62
CA PHE A 81 9.16 22.89 -16.46
C PHE A 81 10.68 23.12 -16.58
N ALA A 82 11.42 22.07 -16.97
CA ALA A 82 12.86 22.14 -17.19
C ALA A 82 13.25 23.08 -18.35
N ALA A 83 12.53 23.01 -19.47
CA ALA A 83 12.77 23.89 -20.61
C ALA A 83 12.48 25.36 -20.25
N TYR A 84 11.46 25.60 -19.41
CA TYR A 84 11.15 26.93 -18.90
C TYR A 84 12.27 27.46 -17.99
N ILE A 85 12.78 26.64 -17.05
CA ILE A 85 13.93 27.00 -16.21
C ILE A 85 15.16 27.34 -17.06
N ASN A 86 15.50 26.50 -18.03
CA ASN A 86 16.65 26.74 -18.90
C ASN A 86 16.53 28.04 -19.69
N ARG A 87 15.33 28.36 -20.19
CA ARG A 87 15.08 29.57 -20.98
C ARG A 87 15.02 30.85 -20.14
N GLU A 88 14.28 30.85 -19.03
CA GLU A 88 14.03 32.05 -18.23
C GLU A 88 15.14 32.31 -17.21
N LEU A 89 15.69 31.27 -16.58
CA LEU A 89 16.74 31.41 -15.57
C LEU A 89 18.16 31.27 -16.16
N GLN A 90 18.27 30.90 -17.44
CA GLN A 90 19.56 30.76 -18.13
C GLN A 90 20.51 29.76 -17.42
N LYS A 91 19.95 28.69 -16.84
CA LYS A 91 20.71 27.65 -16.12
C LYS A 91 20.77 26.33 -16.89
N ASN A 92 21.83 25.55 -16.64
CA ASN A 92 21.91 24.16 -17.09
C ASN A 92 20.88 23.32 -16.33
N VAL A 93 20.11 22.49 -17.04
CA VAL A 93 19.08 21.64 -16.42
C VAL A 93 19.24 20.20 -16.89
N LEU A 94 19.31 19.27 -15.96
CA LEU A 94 19.42 17.84 -16.22
C LEU A 94 18.22 17.09 -15.61
N ILE A 95 17.59 16.23 -16.41
CA ILE A 95 16.50 15.35 -15.98
C ILE A 95 16.96 13.89 -16.20
N PRO A 96 17.24 13.11 -15.14
CA PRO A 96 17.58 11.71 -15.28
C PRO A 96 16.32 10.85 -15.42
N PHE A 97 16.41 9.81 -16.25
CA PHE A 97 15.36 8.83 -16.46
C PHE A 97 15.76 7.59 -15.70
N PHE A 98 14.90 7.14 -14.79
CA PHE A 98 15.20 5.95 -14.01
C PHE A 98 15.09 4.70 -14.90
N PRO A 99 15.99 3.71 -14.76
CA PRO A 99 15.93 2.50 -15.56
C PRO A 99 14.62 1.75 -15.33
N GLU A 100 13.69 1.77 -16.29
CA GLU A 100 12.36 1.21 -16.06
C GLU A 100 12.24 -0.27 -16.45
N SER A 101 12.94 -0.75 -17.49
CA SER A 101 12.95 -2.19 -17.85
C SER A 101 13.94 -2.60 -18.95
N THR A 102 14.83 -1.71 -19.40
CA THR A 102 15.61 -1.92 -20.64
C THR A 102 16.74 -2.94 -20.52
N VAL A 103 17.12 -3.36 -19.31
CA VAL A 103 18.08 -4.46 -19.10
C VAL A 103 17.32 -5.74 -18.78
N ARG A 104 17.44 -6.76 -19.63
CA ARG A 104 16.90 -8.11 -19.39
C ARG A 104 17.37 -8.64 -18.01
N GLY A 105 16.45 -8.70 -17.04
CA GLY A 105 16.64 -9.39 -15.77
C GLY A 105 16.15 -8.58 -14.56
N ASP A 106 15.66 -9.26 -13.52
CA ASP A 106 15.21 -8.71 -12.23
C ASP A 106 16.33 -8.08 -11.37
N ARG A 107 17.33 -7.47 -12.00
CA ARG A 107 18.58 -7.01 -11.36
C ARG A 107 18.66 -5.50 -11.16
N ILE A 108 17.65 -4.75 -11.57
CA ILE A 108 17.56 -3.31 -11.30
C ILE A 108 16.86 -3.11 -9.97
N SER A 109 17.50 -2.38 -9.06
CA SER A 109 16.93 -1.96 -7.79
C SER A 109 16.15 -0.65 -7.99
N TYR A 110 14.92 -0.61 -7.47
CA TYR A 110 14.03 0.56 -7.52
C TYR A 110 14.05 1.35 -6.20
N SER A 111 14.88 0.96 -5.25
CA SER A 111 15.01 1.62 -3.95
C SER A 111 15.48 3.08 -4.10
N ILE A 112 15.15 3.89 -3.10
CA ILE A 112 15.56 5.31 -3.03
C ILE A 112 17.09 5.43 -3.11
N ASN A 113 17.82 4.63 -2.35
CA ASN A 113 19.29 4.65 -2.29
C ASN A 113 19.93 4.21 -3.61
N SER A 114 19.37 3.21 -4.30
CA SER A 114 19.88 2.79 -5.61
C SER A 114 19.67 3.88 -6.67
N ARG A 115 18.49 4.53 -6.66
CA ARG A 115 18.20 5.67 -7.55
C ARG A 115 19.12 6.87 -7.30
N ALA A 116 19.39 7.18 -6.04
CA ALA A 116 20.39 8.19 -5.67
C ALA A 116 21.78 7.81 -6.20
N GLY A 117 22.20 6.55 -6.03
CA GLY A 117 23.46 6.05 -6.56
C GLY A 117 23.55 6.11 -8.10
N TYR A 118 22.45 5.87 -8.82
CA TYR A 118 22.40 6.01 -10.27
C TYR A 118 22.63 7.45 -10.70
N ILE A 119 21.95 8.40 -10.05
CA ILE A 119 22.12 9.84 -10.34
C ILE A 119 23.56 10.26 -10.03
N GLN A 120 24.14 9.86 -8.90
CA GLN A 120 25.53 10.18 -8.58
C GLN A 120 26.49 9.70 -9.67
N GLN A 121 26.34 8.47 -10.16
CA GLN A 121 27.18 7.95 -11.24
C GLN A 121 26.99 8.69 -12.58
N VAL A 122 25.76 9.13 -12.89
CA VAL A 122 25.50 9.97 -14.06
C VAL A 122 26.27 11.30 -13.93
N LEU A 123 26.17 11.96 -12.77
CA LEU A 123 26.86 13.22 -12.51
C LEU A 123 28.38 13.07 -12.58
N ASP A 124 28.93 11.99 -12.01
CA ASP A 124 30.36 11.69 -12.05
C ASP A 124 30.84 11.45 -13.48
N THR A 125 30.06 10.71 -14.28
CA THR A 125 30.40 10.39 -15.69
C THR A 125 30.35 11.65 -16.57
N LEU A 126 29.40 12.53 -16.32
CA LEU A 126 29.28 13.83 -16.99
C LEU A 126 30.24 14.89 -16.43
N SER A 127 31.07 14.54 -15.45
CA SER A 127 31.99 15.46 -14.77
C SER A 127 31.31 16.67 -14.13
N ILE A 128 30.05 16.54 -13.71
CA ILE A 128 29.27 17.60 -13.06
C ILE A 128 29.64 17.66 -11.58
N ARG A 129 30.21 18.80 -11.16
CA ARG A 129 30.76 18.98 -9.80
C ARG A 129 29.92 19.83 -8.86
N LYS A 130 29.00 20.66 -9.37
CA LYS A 130 28.12 21.51 -8.57
C LYS A 130 26.68 21.34 -9.03
N VAL A 131 25.78 21.06 -8.09
CA VAL A 131 24.39 20.77 -8.39
C VAL A 131 23.42 21.45 -7.42
N ASP A 132 22.34 21.97 -7.97
CA ASP A 132 21.11 22.28 -7.23
C ASP A 132 20.09 21.17 -7.49
N LEU A 133 19.60 20.53 -6.43
CA LEU A 133 18.66 19.41 -6.55
C LEU A 133 17.22 19.92 -6.53
N ILE A 134 16.39 19.44 -7.44
CA ILE A 134 14.93 19.63 -7.40
C ILE A 134 14.27 18.25 -7.41
N GLY A 135 13.64 17.86 -6.31
CA GLY A 135 12.95 16.58 -6.22
C GLY A 135 11.43 16.74 -6.26
N HIS A 136 10.78 16.12 -7.25
CA HIS A 136 9.32 16.15 -7.41
C HIS A 136 8.66 14.86 -6.92
N GLY A 137 7.64 14.94 -6.05
CA GLY A 137 6.91 13.76 -5.56
C GLY A 137 7.85 12.74 -4.89
N TYR A 138 7.89 11.51 -5.42
CA TYR A 138 8.86 10.47 -5.01
C TYR A 138 10.32 10.86 -5.26
N GLY A 139 10.60 11.62 -6.32
CA GLY A 139 11.93 12.14 -6.64
C GLY A 139 12.51 13.01 -5.52
N GLY A 140 11.65 13.61 -4.69
CA GLY A 140 12.04 14.28 -3.46
C GLY A 140 12.70 13.39 -2.41
N LEU A 141 12.26 12.14 -2.26
CA LEU A 141 12.93 11.17 -1.37
C LEU A 141 14.35 10.84 -1.87
N VAL A 142 14.51 10.74 -3.19
CA VAL A 142 15.81 10.51 -3.82
C VAL A 142 16.71 11.74 -3.66
N ALA A 143 16.16 12.95 -3.80
CA ALA A 143 16.88 14.20 -3.58
C ALA A 143 17.34 14.35 -2.12
N ILE A 144 16.48 13.98 -1.15
CA ILE A 144 16.82 13.95 0.29
C ILE A 144 17.95 12.96 0.55
N ALA A 145 17.88 11.76 -0.03
CA ALA A 145 18.94 10.76 0.12
C ALA A 145 20.28 11.27 -0.44
N LEU A 146 20.28 11.91 -1.61
CA LEU A 146 21.47 12.54 -2.19
C LEU A 146 22.03 13.65 -1.31
N ALA A 147 21.19 14.59 -0.86
CA ALA A 147 21.60 15.74 -0.04
C ALA A 147 22.12 15.33 1.35
N SER A 148 21.59 14.24 1.92
CA SER A 148 22.02 13.73 3.23
C SER A 148 23.34 12.95 3.17
N GLY A 149 23.59 12.21 2.07
CA GLY A 149 24.74 11.35 1.90
C GLY A 149 25.98 12.07 1.34
N HIS A 150 26.72 12.78 2.18
CA HIS A 150 28.01 13.35 1.77
C HIS A 150 29.08 12.25 1.69
N SER A 151 29.46 11.85 0.47
CA SER A 151 30.74 11.17 0.24
C SER A 151 31.81 12.24 0.03
N GLU A 152 32.94 12.13 0.70
CA GLU A 152 34.05 13.11 0.71
C GLU A 152 34.64 13.43 -0.68
N ASN A 153 34.28 12.68 -1.73
CA ASN A 153 34.69 12.90 -3.13
C ASN A 153 33.53 13.12 -4.11
N ALA A 154 32.28 13.28 -3.64
CA ALA A 154 31.09 13.40 -4.49
C ALA A 154 30.80 14.84 -4.95
N THR A 155 29.95 14.95 -5.98
CA THR A 155 29.36 16.19 -6.48
C THR A 155 28.88 17.09 -5.33
N LEU A 156 29.26 18.37 -5.36
CA LEU A 156 28.84 19.36 -4.37
C LEU A 156 27.37 19.72 -4.58
N ILE A 157 26.53 19.34 -3.63
CA ILE A 157 25.11 19.73 -3.58
C ILE A 157 25.02 21.09 -2.89
N GLN A 158 24.68 22.13 -3.66
CA GLN A 158 24.60 23.52 -3.18
C GLN A 158 23.27 23.81 -2.49
N SER A 159 22.17 23.35 -3.07
CA SER A 159 20.84 23.55 -2.51
C SER A 159 19.91 22.38 -2.81
N LEU A 160 18.79 22.32 -2.08
CA LEU A 160 17.73 21.34 -2.25
C LEU A 160 16.38 22.05 -2.40
N THR A 161 15.63 21.69 -3.43
CA THR A 161 14.23 22.11 -3.61
C THR A 161 13.32 20.88 -3.55
N LEU A 162 12.35 20.91 -2.66
CA LEU A 162 11.32 19.88 -2.50
C LEU A 162 10.01 20.37 -3.13
N LEU A 163 9.64 19.81 -4.27
CA LEU A 163 8.48 20.23 -5.06
C LEU A 163 7.37 19.19 -4.95
N SER A 164 6.27 19.49 -4.25
CA SER A 164 5.24 18.48 -3.92
C SER A 164 5.85 17.17 -3.41
N SER A 165 6.94 17.27 -2.64
CA SER A 165 7.79 16.13 -2.29
C SER A 165 7.15 15.27 -1.22
N LEU A 166 7.35 13.95 -1.32
CA LEU A 166 7.15 13.05 -0.19
C LEU A 166 8.14 13.37 0.95
N GLY A 167 7.86 12.86 2.15
CA GLY A 167 8.64 13.13 3.35
C GLY A 167 8.64 11.94 4.30
N VAL A 168 8.42 12.22 5.58
CA VAL A 168 8.43 11.21 6.64
C VAL A 168 7.34 10.13 6.47
N VAL A 169 7.63 8.92 6.94
CA VAL A 169 6.76 7.74 6.76
C VAL A 169 5.40 7.92 7.45
N GLU A 170 5.35 8.67 8.55
CA GLU A 170 4.21 8.88 9.41
C GLU A 170 3.08 9.65 8.71
N LEU A 171 3.41 10.43 7.68
CA LEU A 171 2.42 11.14 6.86
C LEU A 171 2.12 10.41 5.54
N GLN A 172 2.76 9.27 5.28
CA GLN A 172 2.52 8.47 4.08
C GLN A 172 1.48 7.37 4.34
N PHE A 173 0.35 7.44 3.63
CA PHE A 173 -0.70 6.41 3.61
C PHE A 173 -1.13 5.94 5.01
N LEU A 174 -0.62 4.82 5.53
CA LEU A 174 -0.90 4.33 6.90
C LEU A 174 0.14 4.75 7.96
N GLY A 175 1.06 5.65 7.64
CA GLY A 175 2.03 6.14 8.62
C GLY A 175 3.06 5.14 9.12
N ASN A 176 3.12 3.93 8.54
CA ASN A 176 4.01 2.87 8.98
C ASN A 176 4.50 2.06 7.78
N HIS A 177 5.82 1.88 7.69
CA HIS A 177 6.45 1.22 6.56
C HIS A 177 5.95 -0.22 6.35
N THR A 178 5.89 -1.02 7.41
CA THR A 178 5.50 -2.44 7.34
C THR A 178 4.06 -2.58 6.84
N PHE A 179 3.14 -1.77 7.35
CA PHE A 179 1.75 -1.78 6.90
C PHE A 179 1.61 -1.31 5.46
N ASN A 180 2.25 -0.18 5.12
CA ASN A 180 2.25 0.35 3.75
C ASN A 180 2.75 -0.70 2.77
N ARG A 181 3.95 -1.27 3.02
CA ARG A 181 4.54 -2.34 2.18
C ARG A 181 3.65 -3.57 2.08
N THR A 182 3.00 -3.97 3.17
CA THR A 182 2.06 -5.10 3.14
C THR A 182 0.87 -4.82 2.22
N ILE A 183 0.28 -3.63 2.30
CA ILE A 183 -0.84 -3.27 1.42
C ILE A 183 -0.39 -3.16 -0.03
N TYR A 184 0.75 -2.51 -0.27
CA TYR A 184 1.32 -2.38 -1.61
C TYR A 184 1.66 -3.75 -2.23
N SER A 185 1.97 -4.77 -1.42
CA SER A 185 2.22 -6.13 -1.93
C SER A 185 1.00 -6.76 -2.63
N PHE A 186 -0.21 -6.35 -2.26
CA PHE A 186 -1.43 -6.78 -2.95
C PHE A 186 -1.62 -6.13 -4.33
N LEU A 187 -0.92 -5.03 -4.64
CA LEU A 187 -0.97 -4.44 -5.98
C LEU A 187 -0.32 -5.35 -7.02
N TYR A 188 0.67 -6.16 -6.64
CA TYR A 188 1.37 -7.07 -7.55
C TYR A 188 0.43 -8.11 -8.20
N PRO A 189 -0.33 -8.94 -7.45
CA PRO A 189 -1.28 -9.87 -8.05
C PRO A 189 -2.44 -9.16 -8.76
N VAL A 190 -2.86 -7.98 -8.30
CA VAL A 190 -3.90 -7.17 -8.98
C VAL A 190 -3.42 -6.70 -10.35
N SER A 191 -2.21 -6.15 -10.42
CA SER A 191 -1.57 -5.73 -11.68
C SER A 191 -1.33 -6.91 -12.62
N TRP A 192 -0.87 -8.05 -12.09
CA TRP A 192 -0.73 -9.28 -12.85
C TRP A 192 -2.07 -9.75 -13.43
N LEU A 193 -3.13 -9.75 -12.63
CA LEU A 193 -4.48 -10.11 -13.08
C LEU A 193 -5.01 -9.11 -14.11
N PHE A 194 -4.73 -7.81 -13.96
CA PHE A 194 -5.17 -6.83 -14.95
C PHE A 194 -4.43 -7.00 -16.29
N LYS A 195 -3.11 -7.22 -16.23
CA LYS A 195 -2.27 -7.44 -17.41
C LYS A 195 -2.66 -8.70 -18.17
N TRP A 196 -2.91 -9.81 -17.48
CA TRP A 196 -3.08 -11.12 -18.11
C TRP A 196 -4.51 -11.67 -18.10
N GLY A 197 -5.35 -11.17 -17.19
CA GLY A 197 -6.68 -11.70 -16.92
C GLY A 197 -7.83 -10.77 -17.32
N LEU A 198 -7.56 -9.63 -17.95
CA LEU A 198 -8.59 -8.74 -18.46
C LEU A 198 -8.27 -8.28 -19.89
N PRO A 199 -9.26 -8.20 -20.78
CA PRO A 199 -9.08 -7.61 -22.10
C PRO A 199 -8.94 -6.09 -21.95
N HIS A 200 -7.70 -5.59 -21.89
CA HIS A 200 -7.41 -4.17 -21.66
C HIS A 200 -7.07 -3.39 -22.94
N MET A 201 -6.86 -4.05 -24.08
CA MET A 201 -6.56 -3.41 -25.38
C MET A 201 -5.40 -2.39 -25.32
N GLY A 202 -4.39 -2.68 -24.51
CA GLY A 202 -3.24 -1.78 -24.28
C GLY A 202 -3.44 -0.74 -23.17
N TYR A 203 -4.65 -0.58 -22.60
CA TYR A 203 -4.93 0.38 -21.53
C TYR A 203 -4.06 0.18 -20.28
N TYR A 204 -3.68 -1.06 -19.96
CA TYR A 204 -2.72 -1.35 -18.89
C TYR A 204 -1.40 -0.54 -18.99
N HIS A 205 -0.90 -0.30 -20.21
CA HIS A 205 0.38 0.40 -20.45
C HIS A 205 0.32 1.91 -20.22
N ILE A 206 -0.87 2.48 -20.01
CA ILE A 206 -1.03 3.91 -19.72
C ILE A 206 -1.50 4.17 -18.29
N GLN A 207 -1.57 3.13 -17.45
CA GLN A 207 -2.01 3.26 -16.06
C GLN A 207 -0.82 3.24 -15.09
N PRO A 208 -0.91 3.95 -13.95
CA PRO A 208 0.11 3.95 -12.90
C PRO A 208 -0.01 2.69 -12.02
N ILE A 209 -0.08 1.51 -12.62
CA ILE A 209 -0.07 0.20 -11.94
C ILE A 209 0.81 -0.81 -12.67
N GLN A 210 1.75 -0.27 -13.44
CA GLN A 210 2.76 -1.05 -14.13
C GLN A 210 3.78 -1.61 -13.14
N GLN A 211 4.54 -2.61 -13.59
CA GLN A 211 5.53 -3.28 -12.76
C GLN A 211 6.61 -2.34 -12.21
N PRO A 212 7.19 -1.38 -12.97
CA PRO A 212 8.18 -0.43 -12.45
C PRO A 212 7.61 0.44 -11.32
N TYR A 213 6.38 0.94 -11.49
CA TYR A 213 5.67 1.69 -10.47
C TYR A 213 5.47 0.87 -9.19
N ILE A 214 4.93 -0.34 -9.32
CA ILE A 214 4.67 -1.22 -8.17
C ILE A 214 5.97 -1.58 -7.45
N ARG A 215 7.05 -1.87 -8.18
CA ARG A 215 8.36 -2.15 -7.60
C ARG A 215 8.91 -0.95 -6.84
N SER A 216 8.74 0.26 -7.37
CA SER A 216 9.16 1.49 -6.73
C SER A 216 8.44 1.71 -5.41
N ILE A 217 7.12 1.53 -5.39
CA ILE A 217 6.33 1.63 -4.15
C ILE A 217 6.70 0.52 -3.15
N LEU A 218 6.94 -0.71 -3.62
CA LEU A 218 7.30 -1.83 -2.74
C LEU A 218 8.69 -1.68 -2.11
N GLN A 219 9.61 -1.04 -2.82
CA GLN A 219 10.98 -0.78 -2.38
C GLN A 219 11.15 0.63 -1.79
N MET A 220 10.05 1.39 -1.66
CA MET A 220 10.03 2.70 -1.00
C MET A 220 10.20 2.50 0.51
N ASP A 221 11.37 2.86 1.01
CA ASP A 221 11.69 2.82 2.44
C ASP A 221 11.92 4.22 2.99
N GLN A 222 10.93 4.73 3.72
CA GLN A 222 10.96 6.08 4.30
C GLN A 222 11.47 6.10 5.75
N ARG A 223 11.92 4.97 6.31
CA ARG A 223 12.31 4.89 7.72
C ARG A 223 13.50 5.77 8.06
N GLU A 224 14.43 5.95 7.13
CA GLU A 224 15.64 6.77 7.30
C GLU A 224 15.40 8.25 6.99
N VAL A 225 14.32 8.59 6.29
CA VAL A 225 14.08 9.94 5.73
C VAL A 225 14.07 11.01 6.81
N ARG A 226 13.54 10.72 8.01
CA ARG A 226 13.54 11.68 9.13
C ARG A 226 14.95 12.06 9.56
N GLU A 227 15.85 11.08 9.68
CA GLU A 227 17.23 11.34 10.08
C GLU A 227 18.03 11.98 8.93
N GLN A 228 17.75 11.60 7.68
CA GLN A 228 18.30 12.27 6.50
C GLN A 228 17.91 13.75 6.43
N LEU A 229 16.64 14.09 6.69
CA LEU A 229 16.17 15.48 6.76
C LEU A 229 16.91 16.26 7.85
N LYS A 230 17.12 15.66 9.02
CA LYS A 230 17.86 16.30 10.11
C LYS A 230 19.35 16.50 9.82
N SER A 231 19.95 15.68 8.96
CA SER A 231 21.37 15.77 8.61
C SER A 231 21.68 16.75 7.48
N ILE A 232 20.68 17.21 6.71
CA ILE A 232 20.86 18.16 5.62
C ILE A 232 21.24 19.54 6.18
N ASN A 233 22.41 20.03 5.78
CA ASN A 233 22.91 21.37 6.14
C ASN A 233 22.57 22.44 5.08
N GLN A 234 22.45 22.04 3.82
CA GLN A 234 22.22 22.92 2.67
C GLN A 234 20.97 23.80 2.85
N PRO A 235 20.91 24.97 2.17
CA PRO A 235 19.67 25.73 2.04
C PRO A 235 18.58 24.89 1.38
N VAL A 236 17.34 25.04 1.84
CA VAL A 236 16.21 24.26 1.32
C VAL A 236 15.03 25.15 0.93
N LEU A 237 14.47 24.92 -0.25
CA LEU A 237 13.19 25.48 -0.68
C LEU A 237 12.14 24.36 -0.69
N ILE A 238 10.94 24.64 -0.18
CA ILE A 238 9.80 23.73 -0.24
C ILE A 238 8.69 24.45 -0.99
N LEU A 239 8.30 23.89 -2.13
CA LEU A 239 7.24 24.40 -2.99
C LEU A 239 6.08 23.42 -2.94
N HIS A 240 4.92 23.85 -2.42
CA HIS A 240 3.79 22.95 -2.21
C HIS A 240 2.43 23.56 -2.60
N PRO A 241 1.64 22.94 -3.49
CA PRO A 241 0.28 23.38 -3.80
C PRO A 241 -0.67 23.15 -2.62
N LEU A 242 -1.51 24.13 -2.28
CA LEU A 242 -2.48 24.01 -1.18
C LEU A 242 -3.53 22.91 -1.42
N ASN A 243 -3.87 22.63 -2.68
CA ASN A 243 -4.88 21.64 -3.07
C ASN A 243 -4.27 20.39 -3.71
N ASP A 244 -3.05 20.02 -3.31
CA ASP A 244 -2.40 18.78 -3.76
C ASP A 244 -3.14 17.55 -3.23
N LYS A 245 -3.66 16.73 -4.16
CA LYS A 245 -4.42 15.52 -3.82
C LYS A 245 -3.55 14.28 -3.65
N GLN A 246 -2.29 14.35 -4.04
CA GLN A 246 -1.35 13.22 -4.00
C GLN A 246 -0.49 13.30 -2.75
N VAL A 247 0.03 14.49 -2.45
CA VAL A 247 0.88 14.76 -1.29
C VAL A 247 0.23 15.83 -0.43
N SER A 248 -0.16 15.47 0.79
CA SER A 248 -0.80 16.39 1.73
C SER A 248 0.12 17.55 2.09
N LEU A 249 -0.45 18.75 2.27
CA LEU A 249 0.27 19.93 2.77
C LEU A 249 1.01 19.65 4.09
N SER A 250 0.45 18.79 4.94
CA SER A 250 1.08 18.38 6.20
C SER A 250 2.46 17.75 6.02
N VAL A 251 2.71 17.11 4.87
CA VAL A 251 4.05 16.57 4.54
C VAL A 251 5.05 17.70 4.35
N ALA A 252 4.66 18.76 3.64
CA ALA A 252 5.50 19.94 3.44
C ALA A 252 5.72 20.70 4.75
N GLU A 253 4.70 20.80 5.61
CA GLU A 253 4.81 21.42 6.93
C GLU A 253 5.76 20.64 7.85
N GLU A 254 5.69 19.31 7.86
CA GLU A 254 6.61 18.48 8.64
C GLU A 254 8.05 18.52 8.11
N ASN A 255 8.22 18.45 6.78
CA ASN A 255 9.53 18.65 6.16
C ASN A 255 10.09 20.02 6.52
N HIS A 256 9.25 21.06 6.48
CA HIS A 256 9.61 22.41 6.86
C HIS A 256 10.02 22.47 8.33
N ARG A 257 9.30 21.84 9.25
CA ARG A 257 9.66 21.80 10.68
C ARG A 257 11.00 21.11 10.92
N LEU A 258 11.28 19.99 10.26
CA LEU A 258 12.52 19.23 10.41
C LEU A 258 13.75 19.91 9.79
N LEU A 259 13.52 20.76 8.79
CA LEU A 259 14.53 21.55 8.08
C LEU A 259 14.44 23.02 8.53
N PRO A 260 15.10 23.42 9.63
CA PRO A 260 14.94 24.74 10.22
C PRO A 260 15.36 25.88 9.27
N GLN A 261 16.29 25.61 8.35
CA GLN A 261 16.77 26.52 7.31
C GLN A 261 15.87 26.60 6.07
N SER A 262 14.80 25.81 6.01
CA SER A 262 13.95 25.75 4.82
C SER A 262 12.99 26.93 4.70
N TYR A 263 12.61 27.24 3.46
CA TYR A 263 11.55 28.20 3.12
C TYR A 263 10.36 27.46 2.52
N LEU A 264 9.18 27.57 3.12
CA LEU A 264 7.94 26.96 2.62
C LEU A 264 7.12 28.00 1.85
N MET A 265 6.92 27.76 0.55
CA MET A 265 6.11 28.60 -0.32
C MET A 265 4.91 27.78 -0.85
N THR A 266 3.70 28.31 -0.63
CA THR A 266 2.46 27.65 -1.01
C THR A 266 1.61 28.49 -1.94
N HIS A 267 0.92 27.86 -2.88
CA HIS A 267 0.00 28.52 -3.82
C HIS A 267 -1.39 27.87 -3.82
N GLU A 268 -2.44 28.65 -4.09
CA GLU A 268 -3.78 28.12 -4.39
C GLU A 268 -3.79 27.41 -5.75
N ALA A 269 -3.29 26.19 -5.74
CA ALA A 269 -3.01 25.39 -6.92
C ALA A 269 -3.23 23.91 -6.64
N SER A 270 -3.42 23.13 -7.71
CA SER A 270 -3.42 21.66 -7.65
C SER A 270 -2.05 21.09 -8.01
N GLU A 271 -1.85 19.81 -7.72
CA GLU A 271 -0.63 19.06 -8.03
C GLU A 271 -0.17 19.23 -9.49
N ASN A 272 -1.12 19.33 -10.42
CA ASN A 272 -0.83 19.38 -11.85
C ASN A 272 -0.29 20.75 -12.33
N THR A 273 -0.41 21.80 -11.52
CA THR A 273 0.05 23.14 -11.93
C THR A 273 1.55 23.21 -12.11
N ILE A 274 2.32 22.34 -11.45
CA ILE A 274 3.76 22.19 -11.65
C ILE A 274 4.07 21.89 -13.13
N TYR A 275 3.22 21.11 -13.80
CA TYR A 275 3.41 20.68 -15.18
C TYR A 275 2.86 21.66 -16.21
N TYR A 276 1.72 22.27 -15.90
CA TYR A 276 0.96 23.09 -16.87
C TYR A 276 1.15 24.59 -16.71
N ASP A 277 1.66 25.04 -15.57
CA ASP A 277 1.77 26.46 -15.21
C ASP A 277 3.08 26.73 -14.42
N PRO A 278 4.25 26.51 -15.07
CA PRO A 278 5.55 26.60 -14.42
C PRO A 278 5.86 28.02 -13.90
N GLU A 279 5.24 29.04 -14.50
CA GLU A 279 5.44 30.46 -14.17
C GLU A 279 5.07 30.79 -12.72
N LYS A 280 4.12 30.06 -12.13
CA LYS A 280 3.73 30.25 -10.72
C LYS A 280 4.85 29.91 -9.74
N TRP A 281 5.72 28.98 -10.10
CA TRP A 281 6.75 28.45 -9.22
C TRP A 281 8.11 29.11 -9.47
N ILE A 282 8.33 29.62 -10.68
CA ILE A 282 9.64 30.10 -11.12
C ILE A 282 10.15 31.28 -10.29
N ASN A 283 9.29 32.22 -9.89
CA ASN A 283 9.74 33.41 -9.16
C ASN A 283 10.31 33.04 -7.78
N HIS A 284 9.72 32.03 -7.12
CA HIS A 284 10.24 31.53 -5.84
C HIS A 284 11.54 30.76 -6.04
N LEU A 285 11.62 29.94 -7.10
CA LEU A 285 12.83 29.21 -7.43
C LEU A 285 13.97 30.16 -7.77
N GLN A 286 13.73 31.19 -8.59
CA GLN A 286 14.70 32.20 -8.96
C GLN A 286 15.22 32.95 -7.73
N TRP A 287 14.33 33.50 -6.90
CA TRP A 287 14.70 34.19 -5.67
C TRP A 287 15.58 33.30 -4.77
N PHE A 288 15.23 32.03 -4.64
CA PHE A 288 15.98 31.09 -3.82
C PHE A 288 17.37 30.79 -4.41
N LEU A 289 17.47 30.47 -5.70
CA LEU A 289 18.74 30.16 -6.36
C LEU A 289 19.69 31.36 -6.37
N GLU A 290 19.19 32.56 -6.66
CA GLU A 290 19.98 33.81 -6.55
C GLU A 290 20.48 34.01 -5.10
N GLY A 291 19.63 33.73 -4.11
CA GLY A 291 20.00 33.77 -2.70
C GLY A 291 21.06 32.73 -2.33
N VAL A 292 21.03 31.53 -2.90
CA VAL A 292 22.06 30.49 -2.73
C VAL A 292 23.40 30.98 -3.30
N GLU A 293 23.39 31.54 -4.51
CA GLU A 293 24.60 32.04 -5.17
C GLU A 293 25.24 33.22 -4.41
N ASN A 294 24.41 34.09 -3.84
CA ASN A 294 24.86 35.23 -3.05
C ASN A 294 25.17 34.88 -1.57
N ASN A 295 24.90 33.65 -1.12
CA ASN A 295 24.95 33.23 0.29
C ASN A 295 24.01 34.03 1.22
N ASP A 296 22.88 34.49 0.70
CA ASP A 296 21.85 35.25 1.44
C ASP A 296 20.79 34.35 2.09
N VAL A 297 20.77 33.06 1.75
CA VAL A 297 19.85 32.07 2.34
C VAL A 297 20.50 31.29 3.47
N ALA A 298 19.69 30.87 4.44
CA ALA A 298 20.16 30.12 5.59
C ALA A 298 20.59 28.69 5.21
N ILE A 299 21.67 28.24 5.83
CA ILE A 299 22.03 26.83 6.04
C ILE A 299 21.56 26.40 7.42
N ARG A 300 21.62 25.10 7.75
CA ARG A 300 21.14 24.60 9.05
C ARG A 300 21.87 25.26 10.22
N GLU A 301 23.18 25.49 10.10
CA GLU A 301 24.02 26.09 11.14
C GLU A 301 23.63 27.53 11.52
N ASN A 302 23.13 28.32 10.55
CA ASN A 302 22.73 29.72 10.78
C ASN A 302 21.20 29.91 10.75
N ALA A 303 20.44 28.82 10.80
CA ALA A 303 18.99 28.88 10.85
C ALA A 303 18.49 29.58 12.12
N HIS A 304 17.29 30.16 12.05
CA HIS A 304 16.68 30.85 13.17
C HIS A 304 16.56 29.95 14.41
N VAL A 305 16.96 30.42 15.59
CA VAL A 305 17.05 29.61 16.83
C VAL A 305 15.74 28.88 17.15
N LEU A 306 14.59 29.58 17.07
CA LEU A 306 13.27 28.96 17.30
C LEU A 306 12.98 27.81 16.34
N ARG A 307 13.46 27.89 15.09
CA ARG A 307 13.26 26.84 14.09
C ARG A 307 14.08 25.60 14.42
N ILE A 308 15.32 25.80 14.87
CA ILE A 308 16.18 24.71 15.34
C ILE A 308 15.56 24.00 16.54
N GLU A 309 14.99 24.75 17.48
CA GLU A 309 14.29 24.20 18.64
C GLU A 309 13.06 23.39 18.23
N LEU A 310 12.17 23.95 17.40
CA LEU A 310 10.98 23.25 16.86
C LEU A 310 11.33 21.98 16.08
N SER A 311 12.49 21.92 15.43
CA SER A 311 12.93 20.73 14.68
C SER A 311 13.28 19.53 15.57
N LYS A 312 13.49 19.77 16.88
CA LYS A 312 13.83 18.72 17.86
C LYS A 312 12.61 18.08 18.49
N ASP A 313 11.44 18.71 18.39
CA ASP A 313 10.20 18.18 18.97
C ASP A 313 9.81 16.86 18.32
N ASP A 314 9.24 15.96 19.12
CA ASP A 314 8.71 14.69 18.64
C ASP A 314 7.55 14.90 17.66
N PHE A 315 7.36 13.96 16.73
CA PHE A 315 6.28 14.05 15.76
C PHE A 315 4.92 13.83 16.44
N ASP A 316 4.06 14.84 16.39
CA ASP A 316 2.66 14.72 16.80
C ASP A 316 1.74 14.48 15.58
N ALA A 317 1.31 13.22 15.42
CA ALA A 317 0.40 12.82 14.37
C ALA A 317 -0.99 13.46 14.50
N ALA A 318 -1.42 13.82 15.71
CA ALA A 318 -2.75 14.38 15.97
C ALA A 318 -2.84 15.85 15.53
N GLU A 319 -1.74 16.59 15.63
CA GLU A 319 -1.65 17.99 15.20
C GLU A 319 -1.59 18.10 13.67
N MET A 320 -0.86 17.19 13.00
CA MET A 320 -0.63 17.26 11.55
C MET A 320 -1.64 16.48 10.70
N ARG A 321 -2.35 15.48 11.24
CA ARG A 321 -3.29 14.68 10.44
C ARG A 321 -4.71 15.25 10.44
N SER A 322 -4.99 16.17 9.53
CA SER A 322 -6.30 16.18 8.87
C SER A 322 -6.27 15.08 7.80
N ILE A 323 -6.61 13.83 8.16
CA ILE A 323 -6.78 12.79 7.13
C ILE A 323 -7.87 13.29 6.18
N GLY A 324 -7.48 13.62 4.95
CA GLY A 324 -8.39 14.14 3.94
C GLY A 324 -9.59 13.19 3.78
N GLY A 325 -10.80 13.76 3.66
CA GLY A 325 -12.04 12.97 3.63
C GLY A 325 -12.07 11.87 2.56
N LYS A 326 -11.33 12.03 1.45
CA LYS A 326 -11.19 11.01 0.41
C LYS A 326 -10.37 9.81 0.85
N THR A 327 -9.25 10.02 1.53
CA THR A 327 -8.40 8.93 2.03
C THR A 327 -9.14 8.12 3.09
N LEU A 328 -9.83 8.79 4.02
CA LEU A 328 -10.73 8.14 4.99
C LEU A 328 -11.78 7.28 4.28
N LEU A 329 -12.45 7.83 3.25
CA LEU A 329 -13.45 7.10 2.48
C LEU A 329 -12.86 5.86 1.79
N ILE A 330 -11.70 5.99 1.16
CA ILE A 330 -11.01 4.87 0.50
C ILE A 330 -10.66 3.78 1.52
N MET A 331 -10.15 4.15 2.70
CA MET A 331 -9.82 3.18 3.75
C MET A 331 -11.06 2.45 4.28
N VAL A 332 -12.15 3.17 4.49
CA VAL A 332 -13.45 2.60 4.89
C VAL A 332 -13.97 1.64 3.82
N LEU A 333 -13.87 2.02 2.54
CA LEU A 333 -14.28 1.17 1.41
C LEU A 333 -13.41 -0.06 1.28
N ILE A 334 -12.09 0.05 1.46
CA ILE A 334 -11.17 -1.09 1.44
C ILE A 334 -11.52 -2.05 2.57
N LEU A 335 -11.74 -1.56 3.80
CA LEU A 335 -12.17 -2.40 4.92
C LEU A 335 -13.50 -3.10 4.62
N ALA A 336 -14.49 -2.37 4.09
CA ALA A 336 -15.78 -2.93 3.70
C ALA A 336 -15.62 -4.03 2.62
N LEU A 337 -14.81 -3.79 1.58
CA LEU A 337 -14.52 -4.79 0.53
C LEU A 337 -13.78 -6.00 1.09
N PHE A 338 -12.85 -5.79 2.03
CA PHE A 338 -12.07 -6.88 2.60
C PHE A 338 -12.93 -7.85 3.43
N THR A 339 -14.07 -7.39 3.97
CA THR A 339 -15.05 -8.27 4.61
C THR A 339 -15.64 -9.32 3.66
N LEU A 340 -15.63 -9.08 2.34
CA LEU A 340 -16.04 -10.07 1.33
C LEU A 340 -15.10 -11.27 1.30
N VAL A 341 -13.81 -11.06 1.61
CA VAL A 341 -12.81 -12.12 1.70
C VAL A 341 -12.87 -12.77 3.06
N SER A 342 -12.81 -11.97 4.13
CA SER A 342 -12.90 -12.45 5.50
C SER A 342 -13.31 -11.34 6.46
N GLU A 343 -14.49 -11.48 7.06
CA GLU A 343 -15.03 -10.53 8.02
C GLU A 343 -14.14 -10.37 9.27
N ASP A 344 -13.57 -11.47 9.76
CA ASP A 344 -12.78 -11.46 11.00
C ASP A 344 -11.41 -10.82 10.78
N ILE A 345 -10.76 -11.17 9.67
CA ILE A 345 -9.48 -10.55 9.30
C ILE A 345 -9.69 -9.06 9.04
N ALA A 346 -10.79 -8.66 8.38
CA ALA A 346 -11.10 -7.25 8.17
C ALA A 346 -11.30 -6.47 9.48
N CYS A 347 -11.98 -7.04 10.48
CA CYS A 347 -12.12 -6.41 11.80
C CYS A 347 -10.78 -6.29 12.53
N ILE A 348 -9.94 -7.34 12.48
CA ILE A 348 -8.61 -7.32 13.10
C ILE A 348 -7.73 -6.27 12.41
N SER A 349 -7.70 -6.23 11.08
CA SER A 349 -6.98 -5.21 10.31
C SER A 349 -7.49 -3.81 10.62
N GLY A 350 -8.80 -3.61 10.71
CA GLY A 350 -9.39 -2.34 11.13
C GLY A 350 -8.90 -1.93 12.52
N GLY A 351 -8.87 -2.85 13.48
CA GLY A 351 -8.34 -2.60 14.83
C GLY A 351 -6.85 -2.26 14.84
N LEU A 352 -6.02 -2.94 14.03
CA LEU A 352 -4.59 -2.63 13.89
C LEU A 352 -4.36 -1.23 13.29
N ILE A 353 -5.17 -0.82 12.32
CA ILE A 353 -5.11 0.53 11.71
C ILE A 353 -5.56 1.60 12.72
N VAL A 354 -6.53 1.27 13.59
CA VAL A 354 -6.90 2.14 14.72
C VAL A 354 -5.76 2.21 15.73
N ALA A 355 -5.10 1.08 16.02
CA ALA A 355 -3.95 1.00 16.92
C ALA A 355 -2.83 1.93 16.46
N SER A 356 -2.54 2.00 15.16
CA SER A 356 -1.50 2.87 14.59
C SER A 356 -1.90 4.36 14.51
N GLY A 357 -3.08 4.74 15.02
CA GLY A 357 -3.58 6.12 15.00
C GLY A 357 -3.96 6.62 13.61
N VAL A 358 -4.14 5.72 12.65
CA VAL A 358 -4.37 6.07 11.24
C VAL A 358 -5.85 6.20 10.94
N LEU A 359 -6.71 5.37 11.51
CA LEU A 359 -8.15 5.45 11.28
C LEU A 359 -8.85 5.60 12.63
N PRO A 360 -9.73 6.61 12.80
CA PRO A 360 -10.50 6.69 14.02
C PRO A 360 -11.38 5.46 14.19
N PHE A 361 -11.53 5.00 15.44
CA PHE A 361 -12.27 3.78 15.80
C PHE A 361 -13.65 3.68 15.13
N TRP A 362 -14.41 4.79 15.12
CA TRP A 362 -15.75 4.85 14.55
C TRP A 362 -15.79 4.58 13.05
N PHE A 363 -14.80 5.05 12.29
CA PHE A 363 -14.74 4.83 10.84
C PHE A 363 -14.35 3.38 10.52
N ALA A 364 -13.41 2.80 11.27
CA ALA A 364 -13.07 1.38 11.14
C ALA A 364 -14.30 0.50 11.41
N MET A 365 -15.01 0.79 12.50
CA MET A 365 -16.25 0.11 12.85
C MET A 365 -17.33 0.26 11.78
N PHE A 366 -17.51 1.47 11.24
CA PHE A 366 -18.50 1.71 10.18
C PHE A 366 -18.18 0.94 8.91
N GLY A 367 -16.92 0.95 8.44
CA GLY A 367 -16.49 0.20 7.26
C GLY A 367 -16.71 -1.30 7.39
N CYS A 368 -16.28 -1.88 8.51
CA CYS A 368 -16.52 -3.29 8.81
C CYS A 368 -18.02 -3.60 8.92
N PHE A 369 -18.79 -2.75 9.58
CA PHE A 369 -20.23 -2.94 9.75
C PHE A 369 -20.97 -2.98 8.41
N VAL A 370 -20.74 -1.99 7.54
CA VAL A 370 -21.37 -1.91 6.22
C VAL A 370 -21.02 -3.13 5.36
N GLY A 371 -19.72 -3.48 5.31
CA GLY A 371 -19.27 -4.64 4.54
C GLY A 371 -19.93 -5.93 5.00
N ILE A 372 -19.88 -6.21 6.31
CA ILE A 372 -20.44 -7.43 6.91
C ILE A 372 -21.95 -7.51 6.69
N VAL A 373 -22.68 -6.39 6.82
CA VAL A 373 -24.12 -6.36 6.59
C VAL A 373 -24.45 -6.75 5.14
N ILE A 374 -23.76 -6.15 4.17
CA ILE A 374 -23.98 -6.44 2.74
C ILE A 374 -23.72 -7.92 2.43
N VAL A 375 -22.59 -8.46 2.90
CA VAL A 375 -22.20 -9.86 2.64
C VAL A 375 -23.24 -10.84 3.20
N ASN A 376 -23.60 -10.69 4.47
CA ASN A 376 -24.45 -11.69 5.16
C ASN A 376 -25.92 -11.59 4.77
N ILE A 377 -26.42 -10.39 4.47
CA ILE A 377 -27.74 -10.24 3.84
C ILE A 377 -27.72 -10.94 2.48
N GLY A 378 -26.66 -10.77 1.69
CA GLY A 378 -26.47 -11.49 0.43
C GLY A 378 -26.54 -13.01 0.58
N VAL A 379 -25.89 -13.57 1.60
CA VAL A 379 -25.95 -15.01 1.91
C VAL A 379 -27.36 -15.47 2.28
N TYR A 380 -28.08 -14.71 3.10
CA TYR A 380 -29.46 -15.00 3.47
C TYR A 380 -30.39 -14.98 2.24
N VAL A 381 -30.31 -13.92 1.42
CA VAL A 381 -31.13 -13.76 0.22
C VAL A 381 -30.82 -14.88 -0.78
N LEU A 382 -29.55 -15.22 -0.95
CA LEU A 382 -29.12 -16.33 -1.79
C LEU A 382 -29.76 -17.66 -1.35
N GLY A 383 -29.81 -17.93 -0.03
CA GLY A 383 -30.50 -19.10 0.52
C GLY A 383 -32.00 -19.06 0.26
N ARG A 384 -32.63 -17.89 0.41
CA ARG A 384 -34.09 -17.69 0.25
C ARG A 384 -34.58 -17.85 -1.19
N GLU A 385 -33.85 -17.29 -2.15
CA GLU A 385 -34.22 -17.29 -3.57
C GLU A 385 -33.86 -18.61 -4.26
N VAL A 386 -32.68 -19.18 -3.97
CA VAL A 386 -32.23 -20.42 -4.62
C VAL A 386 -32.81 -21.66 -3.93
N GLY A 387 -32.95 -21.64 -2.60
CA GLY A 387 -33.44 -22.75 -1.79
C GLY A 387 -32.52 -23.97 -1.76
N ASN A 388 -33.09 -25.14 -1.44
CA ASN A 388 -32.37 -26.43 -1.31
C ASN A 388 -31.40 -26.79 -2.46
N PRO A 389 -31.68 -26.50 -3.74
CA PRO A 389 -30.75 -26.78 -4.85
C PRO A 389 -29.34 -26.21 -4.65
N ILE A 390 -29.17 -25.15 -3.86
CA ILE A 390 -27.86 -24.54 -3.64
C ILE A 390 -26.88 -25.44 -2.88
N LEU A 391 -27.39 -26.30 -2.00
CA LEU A 391 -26.62 -27.21 -1.16
C LEU A 391 -25.87 -28.28 -1.96
N TYR A 392 -26.32 -28.53 -3.20
CA TYR A 392 -25.71 -29.51 -4.09
C TYR A 392 -24.66 -28.91 -5.04
N LYS A 393 -24.49 -27.59 -5.05
CA LYS A 393 -23.52 -26.88 -5.90
C LYS A 393 -22.21 -26.63 -5.16
N LYS A 394 -21.07 -26.75 -5.85
CA LYS A 394 -19.75 -26.35 -5.34
C LYS A 394 -19.64 -24.80 -5.35
N PRO A 395 -19.03 -24.16 -4.34
CA PRO A 395 -18.33 -24.73 -3.19
C PRO A 395 -19.24 -25.06 -1.98
N ILE A 396 -20.52 -24.67 -1.99
CA ILE A 396 -21.44 -24.80 -0.84
C ILE A 396 -21.60 -26.26 -0.36
N LYS A 397 -21.63 -27.21 -1.30
CA LYS A 397 -21.64 -28.66 -1.01
C LYS A 397 -20.47 -29.13 -0.14
N TRP A 398 -19.33 -28.42 -0.16
CA TRP A 398 -18.17 -28.74 0.68
C TRP A 398 -18.33 -28.23 2.11
N MET A 399 -19.13 -27.18 2.31
CA MET A 399 -19.29 -26.50 3.59
C MET A 399 -20.48 -27.04 4.38
N ILE A 400 -21.57 -27.42 3.70
CA ILE A 400 -22.82 -27.86 4.35
C ILE A 400 -23.21 -29.23 3.78
N LYS A 401 -23.21 -30.26 4.64
CA LYS A 401 -23.69 -31.58 4.22
C LYS A 401 -25.21 -31.65 4.35
N PRO A 402 -25.90 -32.45 3.51
CA PRO A 402 -27.36 -32.57 3.57
C PRO A 402 -27.90 -32.94 4.95
N GLY A 403 -27.21 -33.84 5.69
CA GLY A 403 -27.59 -34.23 7.05
C GLY A 403 -27.36 -33.16 8.12
N ASP A 404 -26.63 -32.08 7.82
CA ASP A 404 -26.46 -30.95 8.73
C ASP A 404 -27.67 -30.01 8.66
N MET A 405 -28.43 -30.00 7.55
CA MET A 405 -29.62 -29.17 7.40
C MET A 405 -30.76 -29.58 8.32
N GLU A 406 -30.99 -30.87 8.54
CA GLU A 406 -31.99 -31.34 9.52
C GLU A 406 -31.63 -30.90 10.93
N LYS A 407 -30.34 -30.95 11.30
CA LYS A 407 -29.87 -30.46 12.60
C LYS A 407 -30.06 -28.96 12.75
N ILE A 408 -29.71 -28.20 11.72
CA ILE A 408 -29.88 -26.74 11.72
C ILE A 408 -31.37 -26.38 11.80
N LYS A 409 -32.24 -27.09 11.07
CA LYS A 409 -33.69 -26.91 11.14
C LYS A 409 -34.22 -27.18 12.56
N ASN A 410 -33.87 -28.32 13.16
CA ASN A 410 -34.27 -28.64 14.53
C ASN A 410 -33.75 -27.61 15.54
N MET A 411 -32.53 -27.10 15.33
CA MET A 411 -31.99 -26.03 16.17
C MET A 411 -32.83 -24.75 16.04
N PHE A 412 -33.17 -24.31 14.83
CA PHE A 412 -34.05 -23.15 14.61
C PHE A 412 -35.45 -23.37 15.20
N GLU A 413 -35.98 -24.59 15.18
CA GLU A 413 -37.27 -24.92 15.81
C GLU A 413 -37.20 -24.87 17.35
N MET A 414 -36.08 -25.30 17.95
CA MET A 414 -35.90 -25.32 19.40
C MET A 414 -35.53 -23.97 20.02
N ARG A 415 -34.65 -23.19 19.37
CA ARG A 415 -34.08 -21.93 19.91
C ARG A 415 -34.50 -20.68 19.11
N GLY A 416 -35.26 -20.83 18.04
CA GLY A 416 -35.65 -19.71 17.20
C GLY A 416 -34.47 -18.99 16.55
N MET A 417 -34.62 -17.68 16.35
CA MET A 417 -33.63 -16.84 15.66
C MET A 417 -32.44 -16.43 16.55
N GLU A 418 -32.44 -16.80 17.83
CA GLU A 418 -31.31 -16.56 18.76
C GLU A 418 -30.02 -17.26 18.31
N ILE A 419 -30.14 -18.34 17.53
CA ILE A 419 -29.01 -19.03 16.92
C ILE A 419 -28.18 -18.10 16.02
N ILE A 420 -28.82 -17.14 15.35
CA ILE A 420 -28.13 -16.14 14.52
C ILE A 420 -27.15 -15.34 15.37
N PHE A 421 -27.52 -14.98 16.59
CA PHE A 421 -26.63 -14.30 17.52
C PHE A 421 -25.49 -15.21 18.00
N VAL A 422 -25.81 -16.42 18.46
CA VAL A 422 -24.80 -17.35 19.04
C VAL A 422 -23.77 -17.79 18.01
N THR A 423 -24.18 -18.04 16.77
CA THR A 423 -23.27 -18.48 15.69
C THR A 423 -22.20 -17.44 15.35
N ARG A 424 -22.42 -16.16 15.65
CA ARG A 424 -21.40 -15.11 15.49
C ARG A 424 -20.13 -15.41 16.29
N PHE A 425 -20.30 -15.96 17.50
CA PHE A 425 -19.22 -16.27 18.44
C PHE A 425 -18.54 -17.62 18.17
N ILE A 426 -19.02 -18.41 17.21
CA ILE A 426 -18.49 -19.74 16.89
C ILE A 426 -17.94 -19.74 15.46
N PRO A 427 -16.60 -19.82 15.28
CA PRO A 427 -15.97 -19.82 13.97
C PRO A 427 -16.53 -20.88 13.02
N GLY A 428 -16.73 -20.52 11.75
CA GLY A 428 -17.19 -21.42 10.70
C GLY A 428 -18.68 -21.77 10.71
N THR A 429 -19.46 -21.36 11.72
CA THR A 429 -20.89 -21.69 11.81
C THR A 429 -21.83 -20.63 11.22
N ARG A 430 -21.38 -19.38 11.10
CA ARG A 430 -22.17 -18.23 10.60
C ARG A 430 -22.71 -18.43 9.19
N PHE A 431 -21.82 -18.73 8.24
CA PHE A 431 -22.20 -18.88 6.84
C PHE A 431 -23.25 -19.99 6.65
N PRO A 432 -23.06 -21.21 7.21
CA PRO A 432 -24.12 -22.22 7.21
C PRO A 432 -25.43 -21.79 7.86
N ALA A 433 -25.37 -21.14 9.02
CA ALA A 433 -26.56 -20.72 9.75
C ALA A 433 -27.40 -19.68 8.98
N TYR A 434 -26.75 -18.68 8.39
CA TYR A 434 -27.44 -17.62 7.65
C TYR A 434 -27.99 -18.11 6.32
N LEU A 435 -27.23 -18.97 5.62
CA LEU A 435 -27.71 -19.62 4.40
C LEU A 435 -28.92 -20.52 4.70
N ALA A 436 -28.85 -21.31 5.77
CA ALA A 436 -29.96 -22.16 6.20
C ALA A 436 -31.19 -21.33 6.62
N ALA A 437 -31.01 -20.22 7.33
CA ALA A 437 -32.11 -19.30 7.68
C ALA A 437 -32.83 -18.78 6.44
N GLY A 438 -32.08 -18.50 5.35
CA GLY A 438 -32.61 -18.16 4.04
C GLY A 438 -33.39 -19.32 3.41
N ILE A 439 -32.78 -20.51 3.34
CA ILE A 439 -33.40 -21.73 2.75
C ILE A 439 -34.72 -22.08 3.45
N LEU A 440 -34.76 -21.95 4.78
CA LEU A 440 -35.95 -22.19 5.61
C LEU A 440 -36.99 -21.06 5.51
N LYS A 441 -36.72 -20.00 4.73
CA LYS A 441 -37.59 -18.84 4.52
C LYS A 441 -38.07 -18.20 5.83
N THR A 442 -37.17 -18.13 6.81
CA THR A 442 -37.43 -17.46 8.09
C THR A 442 -37.81 -16.00 7.88
N ASN A 443 -38.48 -15.36 8.85
CA ASN A 443 -38.87 -13.95 8.73
C ASN A 443 -37.62 -13.04 8.62
N PHE A 444 -37.53 -12.25 7.54
CA PHE A 444 -36.36 -11.42 7.26
C PHE A 444 -36.12 -10.35 8.32
N LEU A 445 -37.17 -9.72 8.86
CA LEU A 445 -37.03 -8.68 9.88
C LEU A 445 -36.50 -9.26 11.19
N HIS A 446 -36.96 -10.46 11.55
CA HIS A 446 -36.45 -11.14 12.74
C HIS A 446 -34.98 -11.55 12.55
N PHE A 447 -34.63 -12.12 11.40
CA PHE A 447 -33.23 -12.40 11.04
C PHE A 447 -32.37 -11.14 11.16
N LEU A 448 -32.81 -10.05 10.53
CA LEU A 448 -32.08 -8.79 10.48
C LEU A 448 -31.89 -8.20 11.89
N ALA A 449 -32.91 -8.22 12.74
CA ALA A 449 -32.81 -7.70 14.11
C ALA A 449 -31.76 -8.46 14.93
N TYR A 450 -31.85 -9.79 15.03
CA TYR A 450 -30.87 -10.61 15.77
C TYR A 450 -29.46 -10.49 15.17
N PHE A 451 -29.38 -10.43 13.84
CA PHE A 451 -28.11 -10.23 13.14
C PHE A 451 -27.48 -8.87 13.48
N LEU A 452 -28.21 -7.76 13.35
CA LEU A 452 -27.69 -6.42 13.64
C LEU A 452 -27.27 -6.27 15.10
N VAL A 453 -28.04 -6.79 16.05
CA VAL A 453 -27.67 -6.80 17.47
C VAL A 453 -26.35 -7.57 17.68
N SER A 454 -26.18 -8.71 17.01
CA SER A 454 -24.92 -9.46 17.08
C SER A 454 -23.72 -8.67 16.52
N LEU A 455 -23.93 -7.85 15.50
CA LEU A 455 -22.88 -7.01 14.90
C LEU A 455 -22.46 -5.87 15.82
N VAL A 456 -23.43 -5.19 16.43
CA VAL A 456 -23.19 -4.08 17.37
C VAL A 456 -22.38 -4.55 18.57
N VAL A 457 -22.49 -5.82 18.97
CA VAL A 457 -21.67 -6.40 20.04
C VAL A 457 -20.32 -6.87 19.51
N TRP A 458 -20.30 -7.62 18.41
CA TRP A 458 -19.10 -8.30 17.92
C TRP A 458 -18.05 -7.37 17.31
N ILE A 459 -18.46 -6.38 16.52
CA ILE A 459 -17.53 -5.53 15.77
C ILE A 459 -16.72 -4.63 16.72
N PRO A 460 -17.34 -3.89 17.66
CA PRO A 460 -16.56 -3.08 18.61
C PRO A 460 -15.65 -3.94 19.48
N LEU A 461 -16.09 -5.14 19.87
CA LEU A 461 -15.26 -6.07 20.63
C LEU A 461 -14.02 -6.49 19.85
N MET A 462 -14.18 -6.94 18.60
CA MET A 462 -13.05 -7.40 17.77
C MET A 462 -12.08 -6.27 17.43
N ILE A 463 -12.60 -5.12 16.97
CA ILE A 463 -11.77 -3.96 16.63
C ILE A 463 -11.09 -3.42 17.89
N GLY A 464 -11.81 -3.32 19.01
CA GLY A 464 -11.29 -2.82 20.28
C GLY A 464 -10.19 -3.72 20.84
N VAL A 465 -10.39 -5.04 20.86
CA VAL A 465 -9.36 -6.00 21.29
C VAL A 465 -8.13 -5.93 20.37
N ALA A 466 -8.33 -5.90 19.05
CA ALA A 466 -7.22 -5.76 18.11
C ALA A 466 -6.49 -4.41 18.23
N ALA A 467 -7.19 -3.32 18.54
CA ALA A 467 -6.58 -2.02 18.76
C ALA A 467 -5.75 -1.97 20.05
N LEU A 468 -6.26 -2.54 21.15
CA LEU A 468 -5.58 -2.60 22.44
C LEU A 468 -4.35 -3.50 22.41
N ILE A 469 -4.44 -4.68 21.77
CA ILE A 469 -3.32 -5.62 21.63
C ILE A 469 -2.35 -5.17 20.53
N GLY A 470 -2.85 -4.47 19.51
CA GLY A 470 -2.09 -4.03 18.34
C GLY A 470 -0.94 -3.08 18.69
N GLN A 471 -1.17 -2.13 19.60
CA GLN A 471 -0.16 -1.18 20.06
C GLN A 471 1.14 -1.86 20.56
N PRO A 472 1.09 -2.76 21.57
CA PRO A 472 2.28 -3.48 21.99
C PRO A 472 2.79 -4.45 20.92
N MET A 473 1.91 -5.13 20.19
CA MET A 473 2.35 -6.05 19.13
C MET A 473 3.13 -5.37 18.00
N LEU A 474 2.78 -4.14 17.63
CA LEU A 474 3.47 -3.42 16.56
C LEU A 474 4.91 -3.10 16.93
N HIS A 475 5.15 -2.72 18.18
CA HIS A 475 6.49 -2.53 18.72
C HIS A 475 7.32 -3.84 18.67
N TYR A 476 6.72 -4.99 18.98
CA TYR A 476 7.42 -6.28 18.91
C TYR A 476 7.62 -6.80 17.47
N ILE A 477 6.69 -6.52 16.55
CA ILE A 477 6.82 -6.95 15.15
C ILE A 477 7.96 -6.20 14.45
N GLU A 478 8.20 -4.93 14.78
CA GLU A 478 9.32 -4.16 14.24
C GLU A 478 10.68 -4.68 14.71
N VAL A 479 10.78 -5.19 15.94
CA VAL A 479 12.02 -5.76 16.50
C VAL A 479 12.30 -7.20 16.01
N TYR A 480 11.25 -7.95 15.66
CA TYR A 480 11.34 -9.38 15.32
C TYR A 480 10.86 -9.72 13.90
N GLN A 481 11.06 -8.82 12.93
CA GLN A 481 10.61 -9.04 11.54
C GLN A 481 11.08 -10.39 10.96
N ASP A 482 12.29 -10.82 11.29
CA ASP A 482 12.86 -12.11 10.84
C ASP A 482 12.19 -13.34 11.48
N TYR A 483 11.56 -13.17 12.64
CA TYR A 483 10.90 -14.25 13.40
C TYR A 483 9.38 -14.20 13.30
N ALA A 484 8.80 -13.17 12.69
CA ALA A 484 7.36 -12.98 12.58
C ALA A 484 6.67 -14.19 11.93
N ILE A 485 7.25 -14.78 10.88
CA ILE A 485 6.74 -15.98 10.21
C ILE A 485 6.77 -17.19 11.15
N TRP A 486 7.84 -17.35 11.93
CA TRP A 486 7.97 -18.44 12.90
C TRP A 486 6.98 -18.29 14.06
N LEU A 487 6.76 -17.07 14.56
CA LEU A 487 5.75 -16.80 15.58
C LEU A 487 4.33 -17.08 15.06
N LEU A 488 4.03 -16.68 13.83
CA LEU A 488 2.74 -16.96 13.17
C LEU A 488 2.52 -18.46 12.99
N LEU A 489 3.57 -19.19 12.60
CA LEU A 489 3.56 -20.66 12.53
C LEU A 489 3.32 -21.30 13.90
N ILE A 490 3.99 -20.83 14.95
CA ILE A 490 3.81 -21.33 16.32
C ILE A 490 2.38 -21.09 16.80
N ILE A 491 1.83 -19.89 16.58
CA ILE A 491 0.44 -19.56 16.92
C ILE A 491 -0.54 -20.44 16.13
N ALA A 492 -0.31 -20.63 14.82
CA ALA A 492 -1.15 -21.50 14.01
C ALA A 492 -1.10 -22.97 14.47
N VAL A 493 0.08 -23.47 14.84
CA VAL A 493 0.26 -24.82 15.41
C VAL A 493 -0.42 -24.92 16.78
N LEU A 494 -0.29 -23.91 17.64
CA LEU A 494 -0.97 -23.87 18.94
C LEU A 494 -2.50 -23.87 18.77
N ILE A 495 -3.04 -23.05 17.88
CA ILE A 495 -4.47 -23.04 17.55
C ILE A 495 -4.90 -24.41 17.01
N TYR A 496 -4.12 -25.01 16.10
CA TYR A 496 -4.39 -26.35 15.59
C TYR A 496 -4.41 -27.40 16.72
N LEU A 497 -3.43 -27.39 17.63
CA LEU A 497 -3.37 -28.30 18.77
C LEU A 497 -4.53 -28.07 19.75
N ILE A 498 -4.91 -26.82 20.00
CA ILE A 498 -6.07 -26.50 20.83
C ILE A 498 -7.35 -27.07 20.21
N ILE A 499 -7.57 -26.86 18.92
CA ILE A 499 -8.78 -27.33 18.22
C ILE A 499 -8.80 -28.85 18.09
N ARG A 500 -7.67 -29.50 17.79
CA ARG A 500 -7.59 -30.94 17.49
C ARG A 500 -7.36 -31.84 18.70
N LEU A 501 -6.69 -31.35 19.73
CA LEU A 501 -6.34 -32.11 20.92
C LEU A 501 -7.11 -31.60 22.15
N PHE A 502 -7.06 -30.29 22.42
CA PHE A 502 -7.59 -29.75 23.66
C PHE A 502 -9.12 -29.77 23.72
N ILE A 503 -9.81 -29.28 22.68
CA ILE A 503 -11.29 -29.27 22.63
C ILE A 503 -11.86 -30.70 22.75
N PRO A 504 -11.37 -31.73 22.03
CA PRO A 504 -11.87 -33.09 22.21
C PRO A 504 -11.52 -33.70 23.59
N LEU A 505 -10.43 -33.27 24.24
CA LEU A 505 -10.11 -33.68 25.62
C LEU A 505 -11.07 -33.09 26.65
N THR A 506 -11.77 -31.99 26.35
CA THR A 506 -12.77 -31.42 27.28
C THR A 506 -14.12 -32.16 27.24
N THR A 507 -14.39 -32.97 26.21
CA THR A 507 -15.68 -33.67 26.02
C THR A 507 -15.55 -35.19 26.11
N VAL A 508 -16.49 -35.87 26.78
CA VAL A 508 -16.48 -37.33 26.95
C VAL A 508 -16.45 -38.07 25.60
N THR A 509 -17.21 -37.58 24.62
CA THR A 509 -17.26 -38.13 23.26
C THR A 509 -15.97 -37.86 22.47
N GLY A 510 -15.33 -36.72 22.72
CA GLY A 510 -14.05 -36.35 22.11
C GLY A 510 -12.88 -37.20 22.62
N ARG A 511 -12.82 -37.47 23.94
CA ARG A 511 -11.85 -38.37 24.58
C ARG A 511 -11.91 -39.77 23.97
N ARG A 512 -13.11 -40.35 23.84
CA ARG A 512 -13.31 -41.68 23.22
C ARG A 512 -12.81 -41.73 21.77
N LYS A 513 -13.08 -40.68 20.98
CA LYS A 513 -12.60 -40.59 19.59
C LYS A 513 -11.06 -40.47 19.51
N LEU A 514 -10.44 -39.73 20.42
CA LEU A 514 -8.98 -39.60 20.49
C LEU A 514 -8.32 -40.94 20.86
N VAL A 515 -8.86 -41.67 21.85
CA VAL A 515 -8.35 -42.99 22.25
C VAL A 515 -8.44 -44.00 21.10
N VAL A 516 -9.56 -44.06 20.39
CA VAL A 516 -9.71 -44.94 19.21
C VAL A 516 -8.75 -44.56 18.09
N LYS A 517 -8.57 -43.25 17.84
CA LYS A 517 -7.64 -42.75 16.81
C LYS A 517 -6.18 -43.04 17.17
N TRP A 518 -5.84 -42.94 18.46
CA TRP A 518 -4.54 -43.31 19.01
C TRP A 518 -4.31 -44.82 18.94
N GLY A 519 -5.31 -45.64 19.26
CA GLY A 519 -5.27 -47.09 19.12
C GLY A 519 -4.96 -47.53 17.69
N ARG A 520 -5.69 -46.99 16.70
CA ARG A 520 -5.45 -47.27 15.27
C ARG A 520 -4.07 -46.78 14.79
N PHE A 521 -3.58 -45.66 15.31
CA PHE A 521 -2.24 -45.17 15.00
C PHE A 521 -1.17 -46.09 15.57
N ARG A 522 -1.31 -46.51 16.83
CA ARG A 522 -0.38 -47.42 17.51
C ARG A 522 -0.33 -48.78 16.83
N GLU A 523 -1.49 -49.31 16.45
CA GLU A 523 -1.61 -50.57 15.72
C GLU A 523 -0.93 -50.50 14.34
N LYS A 524 -1.09 -49.38 13.62
CA LYS A 524 -0.50 -49.18 12.29
C LYS A 524 1.03 -49.06 12.29
N TYR A 525 1.62 -48.45 13.32
CA TYR A 525 3.06 -48.13 13.34
C TYR A 525 3.88 -48.95 14.33
N PHE A 526 3.25 -49.53 15.36
CA PHE A 526 3.92 -50.27 16.43
C PHE A 526 3.37 -51.69 16.63
N GLY A 527 2.44 -52.15 15.78
CA GLY A 527 1.99 -53.55 15.72
C GLY A 527 1.27 -54.10 16.95
N ALA A 528 0.94 -53.26 17.94
CA ALA A 528 0.27 -53.69 19.17
C ALA A 528 -1.25 -53.60 19.03
N SER A 529 -1.93 -54.74 18.86
CA SER A 529 -3.40 -54.85 18.86
C SER A 529 -3.99 -54.48 20.22
N PHE A 530 -5.23 -53.98 20.21
CA PHE A 530 -5.93 -53.46 21.39
C PHE A 530 -6.41 -54.56 22.37
N ASP A 531 -6.15 -55.84 22.07
CA ASP A 531 -6.75 -57.02 22.74
C ASP A 531 -5.94 -57.57 23.92
N SER A 532 -5.15 -56.75 24.61
CA SER A 532 -4.34 -57.23 25.74
C SER A 532 -4.30 -56.24 26.89
N TYR A 533 -5.45 -55.96 27.52
CA TYR A 533 -5.54 -55.74 28.97
C TYR A 533 -6.95 -56.16 29.45
N PRO A 534 -7.07 -56.92 30.57
CA PRO A 534 -8.34 -57.40 31.11
C PRO A 534 -9.25 -56.28 31.62
#